data_AF-A0AAJ0BTM8-F1
#
_entry.id   AF-A0AAJ0BTM8-F1
#
_cell.length_a   1.000
_cell.length_b   1.000
_cell.length_c   1.000
_cell.angle_alpha   90.00
_cell.angle_beta   90.00
_cell.angle_gamma   90.00
#
_symmetry.space_group_name_H-M   'P 1'
#
loop_
_entity.id
_entity.type
_entity.pdbx_description
1 polymer ?
#
loop_
_entity_poly.entity_id
_entity_poly.type
_entity_poly.pdbx_seq_one_letter_code
_entity_poly.pdbx_strand_id
1 'polypeptide(L)'
;MADIGHVFLTRIWLFQAIVAGPTFVLLGIFAIVNLYSTYDTTYDFVTNLCTAILAAGIIFIVLVQQQLPAAGKRLTYRFELAKSILATALWVWLMADAIWGPHDHGRSYSDRRPRIIASAISVILLLLLFYPTVVYAGYLSRPAGSEQDGGGQERVQDAAERAPLLQNESL
;
A
#
# COMPACT_ATOMS: atom_id res chain seq x y z
N MET A 1 -20.29 0.97 -16.94
CA MET A 1 -19.98 0.71 -15.51
C MET A 1 -18.47 0.49 -15.24
N ALA A 2 -17.56 1.09 -16.01
CA ALA A 2 -16.10 0.95 -15.81
C ALA A 2 -15.46 2.10 -14.99
N ASP A 3 -16.17 3.21 -14.79
CA ASP A 3 -15.62 4.42 -14.13
C ASP A 3 -15.43 4.29 -12.62
N ILE A 4 -16.37 3.61 -11.94
CA ILE A 4 -16.39 3.59 -10.47
C ILE A 4 -15.15 2.88 -9.90
N GLY A 5 -14.69 1.82 -10.57
CA GLY A 5 -13.51 1.05 -10.15
C GLY A 5 -12.20 1.84 -10.25
N HIS A 6 -12.04 2.60 -11.33
CA HIS A 6 -10.87 3.44 -11.55
C HIS A 6 -10.86 4.63 -10.58
N VAL A 7 -12.04 5.23 -10.31
CA VAL A 7 -12.18 6.31 -9.34
C VAL A 7 -11.94 5.81 -7.91
N PHE A 8 -12.40 4.60 -7.57
CA PHE A 8 -12.18 3.97 -6.27
C PHE A 8 -10.70 3.70 -6.01
N LEU A 9 -10.01 3.05 -6.94
CA LEU A 9 -8.56 2.84 -6.88
C LEU A 9 -7.82 4.18 -6.78
N THR A 10 -8.24 5.18 -7.57
CA THR A 10 -7.60 6.49 -7.60
C THR A 10 -7.69 7.24 -6.27
N ARG A 11 -8.83 7.13 -5.57
CA ARG A 11 -9.02 7.81 -4.29
C ARG A 11 -8.29 7.11 -3.16
N ILE A 12 -8.19 5.78 -3.18
CA ILE A 12 -7.59 5.03 -2.08
C ILE A 12 -6.07 5.19 -2.01
N TRP A 13 -5.37 5.25 -3.15
CA TRP A 13 -3.91 5.46 -3.10
C TRP A 13 -3.54 6.81 -2.49
N LEU A 14 -4.39 7.84 -2.67
CA LEU A 14 -4.21 9.14 -2.02
C LEU A 14 -4.34 9.02 -0.50
N PHE A 15 -5.34 8.27 0.00
CA PHE A 15 -5.47 8.00 1.43
C PHE A 15 -4.28 7.23 2.00
N GLN A 16 -3.77 6.23 1.27
CA GLN A 16 -2.57 5.49 1.68
C GLN A 16 -1.35 6.41 1.82
N ALA A 17 -1.15 7.35 0.89
CA ALA A 17 -0.07 8.34 0.96
C ALA A 17 -0.29 9.39 2.05
N ILE A 18 -1.53 9.85 2.27
CA ILE A 18 -1.88 10.78 3.35
C ILE A 18 -1.61 10.16 4.72
N VAL A 19 -1.80 8.85 4.87
CA VAL A 19 -1.50 8.15 6.12
C VAL A 19 0.01 7.89 6.26
N ALA A 20 0.68 7.44 5.20
CA ALA A 20 2.11 7.14 5.24
C ALA A 20 2.99 8.39 5.37
N GLY A 21 2.56 9.53 4.83
CA GLY A 21 3.30 10.79 4.82
C GLY A 21 3.67 11.30 6.21
N PRO A 22 2.70 11.54 7.11
CA PRO A 22 2.96 11.94 8.49
C PRO A 22 3.81 10.91 9.25
N THR A 23 3.57 9.61 9.04
CA THR A 23 4.38 8.54 9.64
C THR A 23 5.84 8.65 9.22
N PHE A 24 6.11 8.83 7.92
CA PHE A 24 7.46 9.02 7.40
C PHE A 24 8.14 10.28 7.97
N VAL A 25 7.45 11.43 7.92
CA VAL A 25 8.03 12.71 8.34
C VAL A 25 8.30 12.74 9.84
N LEU A 26 7.32 12.38 10.68
CA LEU A 26 7.47 12.46 12.12
C LEU A 26 8.51 11.47 12.63
N LEU A 27 8.46 10.21 12.18
CA LEU A 27 9.43 9.20 12.62
C LEU A 27 10.82 9.44 12.03
N GLY A 28 10.91 9.99 10.81
CA GLY A 28 12.18 10.43 10.24
C GLY A 28 12.83 11.54 11.07
N ILE A 29 12.05 12.54 11.50
CA ILE A 29 12.54 13.60 12.41
C ILE A 29 12.99 12.99 13.74
N PHE A 30 12.18 12.12 14.35
CA PHE A 30 12.57 11.46 15.60
C PHE A 30 13.81 10.59 15.46
N ALA A 31 14.01 9.92 14.32
CA ALA A 31 15.25 9.20 14.03
C ALA A 31 16.44 10.16 14.03
N ILE A 32 16.35 11.31 13.34
CA ILE A 32 17.43 12.30 13.34
C ILE A 32 17.71 12.80 14.76
N VAL A 33 16.68 13.13 15.54
CA VAL A 33 16.83 13.57 16.95
C VAL A 33 17.53 12.49 17.78
N ASN A 34 17.12 11.23 17.63
CA ASN A 34 17.70 10.10 18.35
C ASN A 34 19.14 9.79 17.94
N LEU A 35 19.54 10.13 16.70
CA LEU A 35 20.92 10.01 16.22
C LEU A 35 21.85 11.01 16.91
N TYR A 36 21.35 12.21 17.21
CA TYR A 36 22.12 13.27 17.90
C TYR A 36 22.07 13.16 19.43
N SER A 37 21.21 12.31 19.98
CA SER A 37 21.13 12.08 21.43
C SER A 37 22.12 11.00 21.87
N THR A 38 22.93 11.30 22.87
CA THR A 38 24.10 10.50 23.23
C THR A 38 23.75 9.43 24.27
N TYR A 39 23.99 8.16 23.92
CA TYR A 39 24.10 6.95 24.75
C TYR A 39 22.87 6.03 24.98
N ASP A 40 21.62 6.49 25.03
CA ASP A 40 20.46 5.60 25.31
C ASP A 40 19.38 5.52 24.20
N THR A 41 19.59 6.17 23.05
CA THR A 41 18.57 6.29 22.00
C THR A 41 18.85 5.48 20.74
N THR A 42 19.89 4.63 20.74
CA THR A 42 20.25 3.82 19.55
C THR A 42 19.12 2.88 19.13
N TYR A 43 18.43 2.27 20.10
CA TYR A 43 17.27 1.43 19.81
C TYR A 43 16.15 2.24 19.16
N ASP A 44 15.78 3.38 19.76
CA ASP A 44 14.69 4.22 19.26
C ASP A 44 15.06 4.87 17.91
N PHE A 45 16.35 5.14 17.66
CA PHE A 45 16.85 5.55 16.34
C PHE A 45 16.56 4.48 15.29
N VAL A 46 16.98 3.23 15.52
CA VAL A 46 16.79 2.13 14.57
C VAL A 46 15.31 1.86 14.34
N THR A 47 14.50 1.82 15.40
CA THR A 47 13.05 1.62 15.29
C THR A 47 12.38 2.72 14.48
N ASN A 48 12.68 3.98 14.77
CA ASN A 48 12.10 5.12 14.03
C ASN A 48 12.58 5.16 12.57
N LEU A 49 13.86 4.84 12.32
CA LEU A 49 14.44 4.79 10.99
C LEU A 49 13.81 3.68 10.12
N CYS A 50 13.72 2.46 10.64
CA CYS A 50 13.09 1.33 9.94
C CYS A 50 11.62 1.62 9.59
N THR A 51 10.88 2.17 10.55
CA THR A 51 9.47 2.54 10.37
C THR A 51 9.33 3.66 9.32
N ALA A 52 10.22 4.66 9.35
CA ALA A 52 10.26 5.73 8.35
C ALA A 52 10.60 5.21 6.95
N ILE A 53 11.59 4.31 6.80
CA ILE A 53 11.96 3.75 5.50
C ILE A 53 10.82 2.93 4.89
N LEU A 54 10.13 2.12 5.69
CA LEU A 54 8.98 1.35 5.22
C LEU A 54 7.82 2.25 4.80
N ALA A 55 7.53 3.31 5.56
CA ALA A 55 6.54 4.32 5.17
C ALA A 55 6.96 5.07 3.89
N ALA A 56 8.24 5.42 3.75
CA ALA A 56 8.80 6.03 2.55
C ALA A 56 8.65 5.12 1.32
N GLY A 57 8.84 3.81 1.48
CA GLY A 57 8.62 2.83 0.42
C GLY A 57 7.17 2.81 -0.08
N ILE A 58 6.20 2.93 0.82
CA ILE A 58 4.78 3.02 0.46
C ILE A 58 4.52 4.31 -0.33
N ILE A 59 5.03 5.45 0.13
CA ILE A 59 4.90 6.74 -0.57
C ILE A 59 5.57 6.68 -1.94
N PHE A 60 6.76 6.10 -2.04
CA PHE A 60 7.49 5.95 -3.30
C PHE A 60 6.66 5.16 -4.32
N ILE A 61 6.06 4.03 -3.93
CA ILE A 61 5.20 3.25 -4.83
C ILE A 61 3.99 4.08 -5.28
N VAL A 62 3.38 4.86 -4.38
CA VAL A 62 2.27 5.74 -4.74
C VAL A 62 2.70 6.81 -5.74
N LEU A 63 3.86 7.46 -5.55
CA LEU A 63 4.40 8.45 -6.49
C LEU A 63 4.71 7.82 -7.86
N VAL A 64 5.23 6.60 -7.88
CA VAL A 64 5.47 5.87 -9.13
C VAL A 64 4.14 5.52 -9.84
N GLN A 65 3.11 5.11 -9.09
CA GLN A 65 1.78 4.86 -9.65
C GLN A 65 1.14 6.14 -10.24
N GLN A 66 1.36 7.31 -9.63
CA GLN A 66 0.90 8.60 -10.19
C GLN A 66 1.50 8.91 -11.56
N GLN A 67 2.78 8.58 -11.75
CA GLN A 67 3.49 8.83 -13.00
C GLN A 67 3.13 7.82 -14.10
N LEU A 68 2.43 6.73 -13.75
CA LEU A 68 2.04 5.65 -14.66
C LEU A 68 0.51 5.44 -14.65
N PRO A 69 -0.31 6.45 -15.01
CA PRO A 69 -1.76 6.36 -14.94
C PRO A 69 -2.36 5.33 -15.92
N ALA A 70 -1.63 4.98 -16.99
CA ALA A 70 -2.02 3.95 -17.96
C ALA A 70 -1.35 2.59 -17.70
N ALA A 71 -0.83 2.35 -16.49
CA ALA A 71 -0.24 1.07 -16.12
C ALA A 71 -1.26 -0.07 -16.35
N GLY A 72 -0.86 -1.09 -17.13
CA GLY A 72 -1.71 -2.25 -17.39
C GLY A 72 -2.14 -2.96 -16.10
N LYS A 73 -3.32 -3.60 -16.11
CA LYS A 73 -3.96 -4.24 -14.93
C LYS A 73 -3.01 -5.10 -14.09
N ARG A 74 -2.11 -5.84 -14.75
CA ARG A 74 -1.10 -6.70 -14.11
C ARG A 74 -0.02 -5.92 -13.34
N LEU A 75 0.37 -4.75 -13.85
CA LEU A 75 1.35 -3.88 -13.20
C LEU A 75 0.72 -3.17 -11.99
N THR A 76 -0.52 -2.71 -12.11
CA THR A 76 -1.29 -2.16 -10.99
C THR A 76 -1.43 -3.16 -9.85
N TYR A 77 -1.75 -4.43 -10.16
CA TYR A 77 -1.79 -5.49 -9.15
C TYR A 77 -0.46 -5.67 -8.42
N ARG A 78 0.68 -5.65 -9.14
CA ARG A 78 2.01 -5.76 -8.53
C ARG A 78 2.32 -4.59 -7.59
N PHE A 79 1.93 -3.37 -7.94
CA PHE A 79 2.11 -2.21 -7.07
C PHE A 79 1.24 -2.29 -5.82
N GLU A 80 -0.03 -2.67 -5.93
CA GLU A 80 -0.90 -2.89 -4.76
C GLU A 80 -0.35 -3.99 -3.85
N LEU A 81 0.14 -5.08 -4.45
CA LEU A 81 0.75 -6.19 -3.72
C LEU A 81 2.02 -5.72 -2.99
N ALA A 82 2.89 -4.98 -3.65
CA ALA A 82 4.12 -4.46 -3.06
C ALA A 82 3.83 -3.51 -1.88
N LYS A 83 2.85 -2.61 -2.02
CA LYS A 83 2.40 -1.74 -0.92
C LYS A 83 1.89 -2.56 0.27
N SER A 84 1.12 -3.61 0.01
CA SER A 84 0.57 -4.46 1.07
C SER A 84 1.64 -5.30 1.76
N ILE A 85 2.65 -5.77 1.03
CA ILE A 85 3.82 -6.45 1.61
C ILE A 85 4.58 -5.47 2.52
N LEU A 86 4.84 -4.24 2.07
CA LEU A 86 5.49 -3.22 2.90
C LEU A 86 4.68 -2.87 4.15
N ALA A 87 3.36 -2.72 4.00
CA ALA A 87 2.48 -2.46 5.14
C ALA A 87 2.44 -3.65 6.12
N THR A 88 2.51 -4.88 5.60
CA THR A 88 2.58 -6.09 6.44
C THR A 88 3.91 -6.17 7.17
N ALA A 89 5.02 -5.88 6.49
CA ALA A 89 6.34 -5.81 7.09
C ALA A 89 6.40 -4.73 8.18
N LEU A 90 5.79 -3.56 7.93
CA LEU A 90 5.63 -2.49 8.91
C LEU A 90 4.85 -2.94 10.15
N TRP A 91 3.74 -3.65 9.93
CA TRP A 91 2.95 -4.19 11.04
C TRP A 91 3.74 -5.23 11.85
N VAL A 92 4.41 -6.18 11.19
CA VAL A 92 5.26 -7.18 11.86
C VAL A 92 6.38 -6.49 12.65
N TRP A 93 6.98 -5.44 12.08
CA TRP A 93 8.00 -4.64 12.75
C TRP A 93 7.45 -3.96 14.01
N LEU A 94 6.29 -3.31 13.92
CA LEU A 94 5.66 -2.65 15.08
C LEU A 94 5.20 -3.65 16.14
N MET A 95 4.73 -4.83 15.74
CA MET A 95 4.37 -5.91 16.64
C MET A 95 5.61 -6.45 17.37
N ALA A 96 6.71 -6.65 16.63
CA ALA A 96 8.00 -7.04 17.20
C ALA A 96 8.50 -5.98 18.20
N ASP A 97 8.39 -4.69 17.88
CA ASP A 97 8.74 -3.60 18.78
C ASP A 97 7.83 -3.55 20.04
N ALA A 98 6.54 -3.85 19.91
CA ALA A 98 5.63 -3.92 21.05
C ALA A 98 5.93 -5.10 21.99
N ILE A 99 6.40 -6.22 21.46
CA ILE A 99 6.73 -7.43 22.23
C ILE A 99 8.12 -7.31 22.86
N TRP A 100 9.14 -7.10 22.02
CA TRP A 100 10.56 -7.13 22.40
C TRP A 100 11.17 -5.76 22.71
N GLY A 101 10.40 -4.68 22.60
CA GLY A 101 10.88 -3.34 22.91
C GLY A 101 11.47 -3.22 24.33
N PRO A 102 12.52 -2.41 24.50
CA PRO A 102 13.21 -2.23 25.77
C PRO A 102 12.24 -1.77 26.87
N HIS A 103 12.30 -2.45 28.01
CA HIS A 103 11.46 -2.20 29.18
C HIS A 103 11.88 -0.95 29.95
N ASP A 104 13.17 -0.59 29.91
CA ASP A 104 13.78 0.35 30.83
C ASP A 104 14.80 1.25 30.11
N HIS A 105 14.33 2.33 29.49
CA HIS A 105 15.18 3.50 29.29
C HIS A 105 14.86 4.50 30.42
N GLY A 106 15.48 4.30 31.58
CA GLY A 106 15.59 5.31 32.65
C GLY A 106 14.34 5.61 33.48
N ARG A 107 14.30 5.03 34.69
CA ARG A 107 13.64 5.51 35.94
C ARG A 107 12.16 5.87 35.98
N SER A 108 11.42 5.84 34.88
CA SER A 108 9.96 5.97 34.92
C SER A 108 9.37 4.80 34.14
N TYR A 109 8.39 4.11 34.73
CA TYR A 109 7.59 3.09 34.07
C TYR A 109 7.18 3.59 32.68
N SER A 110 7.91 3.18 31.65
CA SER A 110 7.61 3.54 30.27
C SER A 110 6.41 2.70 29.86
N ASP A 111 5.25 3.33 29.85
CA ASP A 111 3.98 2.68 29.56
C ASP A 111 4.09 2.03 28.17
N ARG A 112 3.91 0.70 28.05
CA ARG A 112 3.98 -0.05 26.77
C ARG A 112 2.82 0.28 25.83
N ARG A 113 1.80 0.98 26.35
CA ARG A 113 0.58 1.36 25.62
C ARG A 113 0.80 2.00 24.24
N PRO A 114 1.68 3.00 24.02
CA PRO A 114 1.79 3.65 22.73
C PRO A 114 2.34 2.69 21.66
N ARG A 115 3.24 1.75 22.01
CA ARG A 115 3.76 0.74 21.08
C ARG A 115 2.68 -0.26 20.67
N ILE A 116 1.89 -0.71 21.64
CA ILE A 116 0.75 -1.62 21.41
C ILE A 116 -0.31 -0.93 20.53
N ILE A 117 -0.67 0.32 20.86
CA ILE A 117 -1.62 1.14 20.10
C ILE A 117 -1.13 1.33 18.67
N ALA A 118 0.16 1.63 18.46
CA ALA A 118 0.72 1.77 17.12
C ALA A 118 0.61 0.47 16.30
N SER A 119 0.90 -0.70 16.91
CA SER A 119 0.73 -1.99 16.23
C SER A 119 -0.75 -2.29 15.91
N ALA A 120 -1.68 -1.92 16.81
CA ALA A 120 -3.10 -2.13 16.64
C ALA A 120 -3.69 -1.21 15.55
N ILE A 121 -3.27 0.06 15.51
CA ILE A 121 -3.64 0.97 14.43
C ILE A 121 -3.08 0.47 13.10
N SER A 122 -1.84 -0.03 13.09
CA SER A 122 -1.20 -0.56 11.88
C SER A 122 -1.96 -1.76 11.30
N VAL A 123 -2.43 -2.70 12.12
CA VAL A 123 -3.22 -3.85 11.62
C VAL A 123 -4.58 -3.41 11.08
N ILE A 124 -5.23 -2.43 11.72
CA ILE A 124 -6.51 -1.88 11.24
C ILE A 124 -6.32 -1.23 9.87
N LEU A 125 -5.28 -0.41 9.72
CA LEU A 125 -4.94 0.21 8.44
C LEU A 125 -4.61 -0.84 7.37
N LEU A 126 -3.87 -1.89 7.72
CA LEU A 126 -3.56 -3.01 6.82
C LEU A 126 -4.83 -3.65 6.26
N LEU A 127 -5.77 -4.00 7.15
CA LEU A 127 -7.00 -4.70 6.79
C LEU A 127 -8.02 -3.82 6.05
N LEU A 128 -8.06 -2.51 6.33
CA LEU A 128 -9.03 -1.61 5.72
C LEU A 128 -8.52 -0.87 4.48
N LEU A 129 -7.22 -0.56 4.40
CA LEU A 129 -6.67 0.25 3.30
C LEU A 129 -5.82 -0.56 2.32
N PHE A 130 -5.12 -1.61 2.74
CA PHE A 130 -4.14 -2.31 1.89
C PHE A 130 -4.69 -3.63 1.33
N TYR A 131 -5.26 -4.49 2.18
CA TYR A 131 -5.83 -5.75 1.71
C TYR A 131 -6.99 -5.58 0.71
N PRO A 132 -7.93 -4.65 0.91
CA PRO A 132 -9.04 -4.46 -0.03
C PRO A 132 -8.56 -4.02 -1.41
N THR A 133 -7.50 -3.22 -1.51
CA THR A 133 -6.96 -2.79 -2.81
C THR A 133 -6.28 -3.92 -3.56
N VAL A 134 -5.56 -4.80 -2.86
CA VAL A 134 -4.96 -6.00 -3.45
C VAL A 134 -6.01 -6.97 -3.93
N VAL A 135 -7.04 -7.23 -3.11
CA VAL A 135 -8.15 -8.12 -3.47
C VAL A 135 -8.86 -7.56 -4.71
N TYR A 136 -9.19 -6.27 -4.72
CA TYR A 136 -9.83 -5.62 -5.86
C TYR A 136 -8.96 -5.67 -7.13
N ALA A 137 -7.67 -5.36 -7.02
CA ALA A 137 -6.74 -5.45 -8.15
C ALA A 137 -6.54 -6.91 -8.62
N GLY A 138 -6.62 -7.89 -7.72
CA GLY A 138 -6.58 -9.32 -8.01
C GLY A 138 -7.80 -9.78 -8.82
N TYR A 139 -8.99 -9.36 -8.41
CA TYR A 139 -10.22 -9.59 -9.18
C TYR A 139 -10.13 -8.97 -10.59
N LEU A 140 -9.63 -7.73 -10.70
CA LEU A 140 -9.54 -7.04 -11.98
C LEU A 140 -8.47 -7.62 -12.93
N SER A 141 -7.45 -8.28 -12.38
CA SER A 141 -6.34 -8.87 -13.14
C SER A 141 -6.56 -10.33 -13.52
N ARG A 142 -7.62 -10.98 -12.99
CA ARG A 142 -8.00 -12.33 -13.42
C ARG A 142 -8.55 -12.29 -14.86
N PRO A 143 -8.04 -13.14 -15.77
CA PRO A 143 -8.68 -13.34 -17.07
C PRO A 143 -10.06 -13.96 -16.86
N ALA A 144 -11.05 -13.51 -17.65
CA ALA A 144 -12.48 -13.82 -17.53
C ALA A 144 -12.83 -15.29 -17.85
N GLY A 145 -12.19 -16.27 -17.20
CA GLY A 145 -12.29 -17.69 -17.54
C GLY A 145 -12.62 -18.63 -16.38
N SER A 146 -13.00 -18.14 -15.20
CA SER A 146 -13.31 -19.03 -14.06
C SER A 146 -14.49 -18.58 -13.19
N GLU A 147 -15.42 -17.81 -13.75
CA GLU A 147 -16.77 -17.63 -13.20
C GLU A 147 -17.77 -17.78 -14.35
N GLN A 148 -18.15 -19.03 -14.61
CA GLN A 148 -19.34 -19.37 -15.38
C GLN A 148 -20.50 -19.34 -14.38
N ASP A 149 -21.29 -18.27 -14.36
CA ASP A 149 -22.76 -18.28 -14.51
C ASP A 149 -23.35 -16.88 -14.19
N GLY A 150 -24.15 -16.32 -15.09
CA GLY A 150 -24.88 -15.06 -14.82
C GLY A 150 -24.80 -13.96 -15.88
N GLY A 151 -24.96 -14.32 -17.16
CA GLY A 151 -25.71 -13.56 -18.18
C GLY A 151 -25.42 -12.07 -18.40
N GLY A 152 -24.87 -11.75 -19.58
CA GLY A 152 -25.26 -10.52 -20.28
C GLY A 152 -24.16 -9.60 -20.82
N GLN A 153 -22.92 -10.08 -21.00
CA GLN A 153 -21.83 -9.20 -21.45
C GLN A 153 -21.00 -9.69 -22.64
N GLU A 154 -21.46 -10.71 -23.37
CA GLU A 154 -20.79 -11.18 -24.60
C GLU A 154 -21.25 -10.47 -25.88
N ARG A 155 -22.32 -9.66 -25.87
CA ARG A 155 -22.79 -9.00 -27.11
C ARG A 155 -22.07 -7.71 -27.51
N VAL A 156 -21.22 -7.14 -26.65
CA VAL A 156 -20.62 -5.83 -26.93
C VAL A 156 -19.19 -5.95 -27.47
N GLN A 157 -18.50 -7.07 -27.21
CA GLN A 157 -17.09 -7.21 -27.59
C GLN A 157 -16.89 -7.85 -28.97
N ASP A 158 -17.77 -8.76 -29.40
CA ASP A 158 -17.75 -9.35 -30.75
C ASP A 158 -18.15 -8.37 -31.87
N ALA A 159 -18.83 -7.26 -31.54
CA ALA A 159 -19.19 -6.22 -32.50
C ALA A 159 -18.04 -5.26 -32.80
N ALA A 160 -17.05 -5.16 -31.91
CA ALA A 160 -15.89 -4.27 -32.07
C ALA A 160 -14.73 -4.95 -32.84
N GLU A 161 -14.63 -6.28 -32.78
CA GLU A 161 -13.61 -7.06 -33.52
C GLU A 161 -14.06 -7.50 -34.92
N ARG A 162 -15.31 -7.23 -35.32
CA ARG A 162 -15.84 -7.48 -36.69
C ARG A 162 -16.07 -6.22 -37.52
N ALA A 163 -15.27 -5.17 -37.34
CA ALA A 163 -15.18 -4.09 -38.31
C ALA A 163 -14.08 -4.43 -39.35
N PRO A 164 -14.44 -4.66 -40.63
CA PRO A 164 -13.65 -5.44 -41.58
C PRO A 164 -12.44 -4.70 -42.13
N LEU A 165 -11.35 -5.46 -42.29
CA LEU A 165 -10.18 -5.18 -43.12
C LEU A 165 -10.57 -5.04 -44.61
N LEU A 166 -11.20 -3.93 -44.99
CA LEU A 166 -11.49 -3.58 -46.39
C LEU A 166 -11.09 -2.13 -46.66
N GLN A 167 -9.81 -1.82 -46.50
CA GLN A 167 -9.19 -0.67 -47.16
C GLN A 167 -7.78 -1.07 -47.62
N ASN A 168 -7.74 -2.04 -48.53
CA ASN A 168 -6.68 -2.10 -49.53
C ASN A 168 -7.36 -2.37 -50.87
N GLU A 169 -6.91 -1.64 -51.89
CA GLU A 169 -7.19 -1.81 -53.32
C GLU A 169 -8.53 -1.29 -53.86
N SER A 170 -8.54 -0.03 -54.34
CA SER A 170 -8.88 0.26 -55.74
C SER A 170 -8.66 1.73 -56.09
N LEU A 171 -7.71 1.95 -57.01
CA LEU A 171 -7.50 3.08 -57.95
C LEU A 171 -7.01 4.43 -57.38
#